data_AF-A0A1B6KZ67-F1
#
_entry.id   AF-A0A1B6KZ67-F1
#
_cell.length_a   1.000
_cell.length_b   1.000
_cell.length_c   1.000
_cell.angle_alpha   90.00
_cell.angle_beta   90.00
_cell.angle_gamma   90.00
#
_symmetry.space_group_name_H-M   'P 1'
#
loop_
_entity.id
_entity.type
_entity.pdbx_description
1 polymer ?
#
loop_
_entity_poly.entity_id
_entity_poly.type
_entity_poly.pdbx_seq_one_letter_code
_entity_poly.pdbx_strand_id
1 'polypeptide(L)'
;MDKECEDMYKAYQGKESELVDVLKREAKFVSDAKAKEEEFEGRLKTLSKELQEARSILTTTSQPADCQCEILKSRLTELKHHVADRNAKITALELQFEADNLPIKKKVAVLEKSLDQAKHKISELKAEVRRYQEQMHDVTVGLRTECDRCRRGPPLREESSAQTSPSVAGDTAVDTKKDKEIAILKALCKSRNARIAELEQGTKPSRSLRSALKEGKENSNTPANPK
;
A
#
# COMPACT_ATOMS: atom_id res chain seq x y z
N MET A 1 -87.35 -102.34 -26.86
CA MET A 1 -86.90 -101.14 -26.15
C MET A 1 -87.64 -99.97 -26.74
N ASP A 2 -88.27 -99.15 -25.89
CA ASP A 2 -89.10 -98.03 -26.33
C ASP A 2 -88.23 -96.88 -26.85
N LYS A 3 -88.68 -96.24 -27.93
CA LYS A 3 -87.95 -95.17 -28.64
C LYS A 3 -87.56 -94.00 -27.72
N GLU A 4 -88.41 -93.70 -26.73
CA GLU A 4 -88.16 -92.67 -25.73
C GLU A 4 -86.92 -92.95 -24.85
N CYS A 5 -86.64 -94.23 -24.57
CA CYS A 5 -85.48 -94.63 -23.77
C CYS A 5 -84.17 -94.45 -24.56
N GLU A 6 -84.20 -94.72 -25.87
CA GLU A 6 -83.07 -94.56 -26.77
C GLU A 6 -82.74 -93.07 -27.01
N ASP A 7 -83.78 -92.23 -27.17
CA ASP A 7 -83.63 -90.78 -27.32
C ASP A 7 -83.09 -90.13 -26.04
N MET A 8 -83.56 -90.58 -24.86
CA MET A 8 -82.97 -90.18 -23.58
C MET A 8 -81.49 -90.55 -23.49
N TYR A 9 -81.12 -91.79 -23.83
CA TYR A 9 -79.74 -92.25 -23.75
C TYR A 9 -78.80 -91.45 -24.67
N LYS A 10 -79.25 -91.13 -25.89
CA LYS A 10 -78.51 -90.25 -26.81
C LYS A 10 -78.36 -88.84 -26.26
N ALA A 11 -79.40 -88.29 -25.63
CA ALA A 11 -79.32 -86.98 -24.98
C ALA A 11 -78.33 -86.97 -23.80
N TYR A 12 -78.28 -88.05 -23.01
CA TYR A 12 -77.29 -88.22 -21.95
C TYR A 12 -75.87 -88.27 -22.50
N GLN A 13 -75.62 -89.08 -23.54
CA GLN A 13 -74.30 -89.14 -24.19
C GLN A 13 -73.88 -87.79 -24.79
N GLY A 14 -74.83 -87.03 -25.35
CA GLY A 14 -74.57 -85.68 -25.83
C GLY A 14 -74.12 -84.73 -24.71
N LYS A 15 -74.82 -84.74 -23.57
CA LYS A 15 -74.44 -83.93 -22.40
C LYS A 15 -73.12 -84.38 -21.77
N GLU A 16 -72.84 -85.68 -21.77
CA GLU A 16 -71.58 -86.23 -21.30
C GLU A 16 -70.41 -85.75 -22.17
N SER A 17 -70.56 -85.77 -23.49
CA SER A 17 -69.57 -85.23 -24.43
C SER A 17 -69.33 -83.73 -24.19
N GLU A 18 -70.40 -82.95 -24.00
CA GLU A 18 -70.28 -81.52 -23.73
C GLU A 18 -69.55 -81.24 -22.41
N LEU A 19 -69.84 -82.03 -21.36
CA LEU A 19 -69.18 -81.94 -20.07
C LEU A 19 -67.69 -82.26 -20.18
N VAL A 20 -67.32 -83.28 -20.96
CA VAL A 20 -65.91 -83.62 -21.24
C VAL A 20 -65.19 -82.48 -21.94
N ASP A 21 -65.84 -81.81 -22.89
CA ASP A 21 -65.24 -80.67 -23.61
C ASP A 21 -65.08 -79.43 -22.73
N VAL A 22 -66.00 -79.20 -21.79
CA VAL A 22 -65.84 -78.17 -20.75
C VAL A 22 -64.65 -78.50 -19.85
N LEU A 23 -64.57 -79.75 -19.36
CA LEU A 23 -63.47 -80.19 -18.49
C LEU A 23 -62.10 -80.07 -19.18
N LYS A 24 -62.02 -80.38 -20.49
CA LYS A 24 -60.78 -80.19 -21.27
C LYS A 24 -60.38 -78.72 -21.39
N ARG A 25 -61.36 -77.82 -21.60
CA ARG A 25 -61.10 -76.37 -21.67
C ARG A 25 -60.63 -75.81 -20.33
N GLU A 26 -61.28 -76.20 -19.24
CA GLU A 26 -60.89 -75.81 -17.89
C GLU A 26 -59.51 -76.36 -17.52
N ALA A 27 -59.23 -77.63 -17.84
CA ALA A 27 -57.91 -78.23 -17.61
C ALA A 27 -56.80 -77.48 -18.37
N LYS A 28 -57.07 -77.08 -19.63
CA LYS A 28 -56.14 -76.26 -20.41
C LYS A 28 -55.93 -74.89 -19.76
N PHE A 29 -57.00 -74.22 -19.35
CA PHE A 29 -56.92 -72.92 -18.69
C PHE A 29 -56.09 -72.98 -17.41
N VAL A 30 -56.29 -74.00 -16.58
CA VAL A 30 -55.49 -74.22 -15.36
C VAL A 30 -54.01 -74.49 -15.68
N SER A 31 -53.73 -75.24 -16.74
CA SER A 31 -52.35 -75.48 -17.20
C SER A 31 -51.67 -74.17 -17.64
N ASP A 32 -52.38 -73.35 -18.42
CA ASP A 32 -51.86 -72.06 -18.90
C ASP A 32 -51.65 -71.07 -17.74
N ALA A 33 -52.54 -71.09 -16.73
CA ALA A 33 -52.41 -70.28 -15.53
C ALA A 33 -51.18 -70.67 -14.69
N LYS A 34 -50.92 -71.97 -14.51
CA LYS A 34 -49.73 -72.47 -13.82
C LYS A 34 -48.42 -72.07 -14.53
N ALA A 35 -48.39 -72.16 -15.86
CA ALA A 35 -47.22 -71.73 -16.63
C ALA A 35 -46.90 -70.23 -16.43
N LYS A 36 -47.93 -69.38 -16.35
CA LYS A 36 -47.76 -67.96 -16.04
C LYS A 36 -47.30 -67.71 -14.61
N GLU A 37 -47.80 -68.48 -13.65
CA GLU A 37 -47.37 -68.39 -12.25
C GLU A 37 -45.87 -68.68 -12.10
N GLU A 38 -45.38 -69.75 -12.74
CA GLU A 38 -43.95 -70.08 -12.78
C GLU A 38 -43.11 -68.97 -13.45
N GLU A 39 -43.62 -68.36 -14.52
CA GLU A 39 -42.95 -67.22 -15.18
C GLU A 39 -42.84 -66.01 -14.24
N PHE A 40 -43.92 -65.65 -13.53
CA PHE A 40 -43.91 -64.54 -12.59
C PHE A 40 -42.98 -64.81 -11.40
N GLU A 41 -42.96 -66.03 -10.89
CA GLU A 41 -42.03 -66.42 -9.83
C GLU A 41 -40.56 -66.29 -10.29
N GLY A 42 -40.27 -66.68 -11.53
CA GLY A 42 -38.96 -66.48 -12.16
C GLY A 42 -38.56 -65.00 -12.22
N ARG A 43 -39.47 -64.13 -12.67
CA ARG A 43 -39.23 -62.67 -12.74
C ARG A 43 -38.99 -62.05 -11.36
N LEU A 44 -39.76 -62.46 -10.34
CA LEU A 44 -39.58 -61.99 -8.97
C LEU A 44 -38.21 -62.39 -8.39
N LYS A 45 -37.75 -63.63 -8.65
CA LYS A 45 -36.42 -64.07 -8.23
C LYS A 45 -35.31 -63.26 -8.89
N THR A 46 -35.44 -62.90 -10.16
CA THR A 46 -34.47 -62.06 -10.88
C THR A 46 -34.43 -60.64 -10.30
N LEU A 47 -35.58 -59.99 -10.16
CA LEU A 47 -35.68 -58.64 -9.57
C LEU A 47 -35.14 -58.59 -8.14
N SER A 48 -35.40 -59.62 -7.34
CA SER A 48 -34.86 -59.71 -5.98
C SER A 48 -33.33 -59.76 -5.96
N LYS A 49 -32.70 -60.46 -6.91
CA LYS A 49 -31.23 -60.52 -7.03
C LYS A 49 -30.66 -59.18 -7.47
N GLU A 50 -31.26 -58.54 -8.48
CA GLU A 50 -30.84 -57.21 -8.95
C GLU A 50 -30.92 -56.16 -7.84
N LEU A 51 -31.97 -56.18 -7.03
CA LEU A 51 -32.15 -55.25 -5.92
C LEU A 51 -31.12 -55.50 -4.81
N GLN A 52 -30.80 -56.76 -4.53
CA GLN A 52 -29.75 -57.12 -3.58
C GLN A 52 -28.37 -56.66 -4.08
N GLU A 53 -28.07 -56.84 -5.36
CA GLU A 53 -26.81 -56.40 -5.97
C GLU A 53 -26.69 -54.87 -5.97
N ALA A 54 -27.74 -54.15 -6.39
CA ALA A 54 -27.79 -52.69 -6.33
C ALA A 54 -27.58 -52.16 -4.89
N ARG A 55 -28.17 -52.83 -3.90
CA ARG A 55 -27.97 -52.50 -2.49
C ARG A 55 -26.53 -52.74 -2.04
N SER A 56 -25.92 -53.86 -2.44
CA SER A 56 -24.52 -54.15 -2.14
C SER A 56 -23.58 -53.11 -2.74
N ILE A 57 -23.80 -52.72 -3.99
CA ILE A 57 -23.03 -51.65 -4.66
C ILE A 57 -23.18 -50.33 -3.90
N LEU A 58 -24.40 -49.96 -3.49
CA LEU A 58 -24.62 -48.73 -2.71
C LEU A 58 -23.83 -48.74 -1.40
N THR A 59 -23.80 -49.89 -0.71
CA THR A 59 -23.07 -50.01 0.56
C THR A 59 -21.56 -50.02 0.40
N THR A 60 -21.00 -50.59 -0.66
CA THR A 60 -19.54 -50.62 -0.90
C THR A 60 -19.01 -49.30 -1.46
N THR A 61 -19.81 -48.58 -2.25
CA THR A 61 -19.44 -47.23 -2.73
C THR A 61 -19.60 -46.15 -1.64
N SER A 62 -20.24 -46.49 -0.51
CA SER A 62 -20.39 -45.60 0.66
C SER A 62 -19.17 -45.57 1.60
N GLN A 63 -17.99 -46.03 1.17
CA GLN A 63 -16.76 -45.66 1.87
C GLN A 63 -16.75 -44.14 2.10
N PRO A 64 -16.49 -43.68 3.33
CA PRO A 64 -17.13 -42.50 3.86
C PRO A 64 -16.57 -41.24 3.20
N ALA A 65 -17.35 -40.65 2.30
CA ALA A 65 -17.17 -39.26 1.87
C ALA A 65 -17.07 -38.30 3.08
N ASP A 66 -17.59 -38.72 4.23
CA ASP A 66 -17.47 -38.03 5.52
C ASP A 66 -16.01 -37.84 5.98
N CYS A 67 -15.08 -38.76 5.67
CA CYS A 67 -13.69 -38.61 6.11
C CYS A 67 -12.92 -37.55 5.29
N GLN A 68 -13.21 -37.42 3.99
CA GLN A 68 -12.59 -36.40 3.16
C GLN A 68 -13.20 -35.02 3.41
N CYS A 69 -14.50 -34.95 3.72
CA CYS A 69 -15.18 -33.69 4.03
C CYS A 69 -14.58 -33.02 5.28
N GLU A 70 -14.35 -33.76 6.36
CA GLU A 70 -13.76 -33.20 7.59
C GLU A 70 -12.29 -32.76 7.39
N ILE A 71 -11.50 -33.51 6.60
CA ILE A 71 -10.14 -33.10 6.24
C ILE A 71 -10.16 -31.79 5.43
N LEU A 72 -11.07 -31.68 4.46
CA LEU A 72 -11.21 -30.48 3.64
C LEU A 72 -11.70 -29.27 4.45
N LYS A 73 -12.64 -29.46 5.39
CA LYS A 73 -13.09 -28.40 6.33
C LYS A 73 -11.95 -27.91 7.21
N SER A 74 -11.14 -28.84 7.75
CA SER A 74 -9.97 -28.49 8.54
C SER A 74 -8.97 -27.66 7.74
N ARG A 75 -8.60 -28.13 6.54
CA ARG A 75 -7.71 -27.39 5.62
C ARG A 75 -8.27 -26.02 5.23
N LEU A 76 -9.57 -25.93 4.97
CA LEU A 76 -10.22 -24.65 4.64
C LEU A 76 -10.11 -23.67 5.81
N THR A 77 -10.26 -24.15 7.04
CA THR A 77 -10.14 -23.34 8.25
C THR A 77 -8.71 -22.88 8.47
N GLU A 78 -7.73 -23.77 8.30
CA GLU A 78 -6.30 -23.45 8.35
C GLU A 78 -5.91 -22.41 7.31
N LEU A 79 -6.34 -22.60 6.05
CA LEU A 79 -6.13 -21.64 4.96
C LEU A 79 -6.73 -20.27 5.26
N LYS A 80 -7.93 -20.20 5.84
CA LYS A 80 -8.55 -18.94 6.26
C LYS A 80 -7.72 -18.20 7.31
N HIS A 81 -7.18 -18.93 8.29
CA HIS A 81 -6.29 -18.34 9.30
C HIS A 81 -5.00 -17.82 8.65
N HIS A 82 -4.36 -18.61 7.77
CA HIS A 82 -3.17 -18.15 7.06
C HIS A 82 -3.41 -16.90 6.20
N VAL A 83 -4.56 -16.80 5.56
CA VAL A 83 -4.93 -15.60 4.80
C VAL A 83 -5.12 -14.40 5.73
N ALA A 84 -5.81 -14.57 6.85
CA ALA A 84 -5.98 -13.51 7.84
C ALA A 84 -4.63 -13.01 8.40
N ASP A 85 -3.74 -13.93 8.79
CA ASP A 85 -2.41 -13.61 9.31
C ASP A 85 -1.55 -12.88 8.27
N ARG A 86 -1.57 -13.35 7.02
CA ARG A 86 -0.82 -12.70 5.93
C ARG A 86 -1.36 -11.32 5.63
N ASN A 87 -2.68 -11.13 5.62
CA ASN A 87 -3.29 -9.82 5.43
C ASN A 87 -2.91 -8.86 6.57
N ALA A 88 -2.96 -9.31 7.83
CA ALA A 88 -2.52 -8.50 8.97
C ALA A 88 -1.04 -8.10 8.84
N LYS A 89 -0.18 -9.02 8.40
CA LYS A 89 1.24 -8.75 8.16
C LYS A 89 1.46 -7.75 7.02
N ILE A 90 0.70 -7.86 5.93
CA ILE A 90 0.75 -6.90 4.81
C ILE A 90 0.37 -5.51 5.30
N THR A 91 -0.76 -5.37 6.00
CA THR A 91 -1.20 -4.07 6.53
C THR A 91 -0.18 -3.47 7.49
N ALA A 92 0.43 -4.27 8.35
CA ALA A 92 1.49 -3.79 9.25
C ALA A 92 2.72 -3.27 8.47
N LEU A 93 3.14 -3.98 7.42
CA LEU A 93 4.25 -3.56 6.56
C LEU A 93 3.93 -2.31 5.75
N GLU A 94 2.70 -2.18 5.26
CA GLU A 94 2.23 -0.98 4.55
C GLU A 94 2.27 0.25 5.45
N LEU A 95 1.74 0.13 6.68
CA LEU A 95 1.79 1.20 7.68
C LEU A 95 3.22 1.57 8.05
N GLN A 96 4.10 0.59 8.20
CA GLN A 96 5.52 0.83 8.48
C GLN A 96 6.19 1.57 7.31
N PHE A 97 5.95 1.14 6.08
CA PHE A 97 6.49 1.80 4.90
C PHE A 97 6.01 3.25 4.78
N GLU A 98 4.74 3.52 5.04
CA GLU A 98 4.21 4.88 5.07
C GLU A 98 4.88 5.73 6.16
N ALA A 99 5.00 5.17 7.37
CA ALA A 99 5.66 5.83 8.49
C ALA A 99 7.12 6.18 8.18
N ASP A 100 7.86 5.27 7.53
CA ASP A 100 9.25 5.47 7.13
C ASP A 100 9.41 6.46 5.97
N ASN A 101 8.42 6.55 5.07
CA ASN A 101 8.44 7.45 3.91
C ASN A 101 8.14 8.92 4.29
N LEU A 102 7.30 9.16 5.30
CA LEU A 102 6.97 10.51 5.77
C LEU A 102 8.19 11.38 6.17
N PRO A 103 9.15 10.92 7.01
CA PRO A 103 10.33 11.71 7.35
C PRO A 103 11.25 11.93 6.15
N ILE A 104 11.33 10.97 5.23
CA ILE A 104 12.10 11.12 3.98
C ILE A 104 11.49 12.26 3.15
N LYS A 105 10.18 12.24 2.90
CA LYS A 105 9.48 13.32 2.17
C LYS A 105 9.69 14.68 2.82
N LYS A 106 9.58 14.77 4.15
CA LYS A 106 9.85 16.01 4.89
C LYS A 106 11.30 16.49 4.70
N LYS A 107 12.27 15.57 4.77
CA LYS A 107 13.69 15.91 4.59
C LYS A 107 13.99 16.38 3.17
N VAL A 108 13.39 15.75 2.17
CA VAL A 108 13.51 16.18 0.76
C VAL A 108 12.99 17.61 0.60
N ALA A 109 11.78 17.89 1.08
CA ALA A 109 11.21 19.25 1.00
C ALA A 109 12.06 20.32 1.70
N VAL A 110 12.67 19.99 2.84
CA VAL A 110 13.60 20.90 3.54
C VAL A 110 14.87 21.15 2.71
N LEU A 111 15.43 20.10 2.12
CA LEU A 111 16.63 20.20 1.29
C LEU A 111 16.36 20.98 0.00
N GLU A 112 15.23 20.77 -0.65
CA GLU A 112 14.80 21.52 -1.83
C GLU A 112 14.69 23.01 -1.51
N LYS A 113 14.02 23.36 -0.41
CA LYS A 113 13.93 24.75 0.05
C LYS A 113 15.31 25.36 0.34
N SER A 114 16.20 24.61 0.99
CA SER A 114 17.57 25.06 1.26
C SER A 114 18.37 25.27 -0.03
N LEU A 115 18.19 24.39 -1.02
CA LEU A 115 18.85 24.49 -2.31
C LEU A 115 18.39 25.73 -3.07
N ASP A 116 17.09 26.03 -3.06
CA ASP A 116 16.56 27.21 -3.74
C ASP A 116 17.02 28.50 -3.06
N GLN A 117 17.07 28.54 -1.72
CA GLN A 117 17.67 29.65 -0.98
C GLN A 117 19.15 29.85 -1.35
N ALA A 118 19.92 28.76 -1.45
CA ALA A 118 21.32 28.84 -1.86
C ALA A 118 21.48 29.34 -3.30
N LYS A 119 20.64 28.87 -4.25
CA LYS A 119 20.61 29.35 -5.63
C LYS A 119 20.32 30.85 -5.69
N HIS A 120 19.30 31.32 -4.96
CA HIS A 120 19.00 32.75 -4.86
C HIS A 120 20.20 33.52 -4.32
N LYS A 121 20.84 33.02 -3.26
CA LYS A 121 22.00 33.70 -2.68
C LYS A 121 23.19 33.76 -3.65
N ILE A 122 23.43 32.70 -4.39
CA ILE A 122 24.46 32.67 -5.43
C ILE A 122 24.15 33.70 -6.52
N SER A 123 22.90 33.84 -6.94
CA SER A 123 22.49 34.84 -7.93
C SER A 123 22.69 36.27 -7.43
N GLU A 124 22.31 36.56 -6.18
CA GLU A 124 22.60 37.86 -5.54
C GLU A 124 24.10 38.16 -5.50
N LEU A 125 24.90 37.21 -5.03
CA LEU A 125 26.35 37.39 -4.94
C LEU A 125 27.00 37.56 -6.33
N LYS A 126 26.50 36.85 -7.35
CA LYS A 126 26.96 37.04 -8.73
C LYS A 126 26.65 38.44 -9.25
N ALA A 127 25.48 38.99 -8.94
CA ALA A 127 25.14 40.37 -9.31
C ALA A 127 26.04 41.37 -8.58
N GLU A 128 26.28 41.15 -7.29
CA GLU A 128 27.14 42.00 -6.48
C GLU A 128 28.60 42.00 -6.97
N VAL A 129 29.13 40.82 -7.33
CA VAL A 129 30.47 40.69 -7.93
C VAL A 129 30.57 41.47 -9.24
N ARG A 130 29.57 41.38 -10.12
CA ARG A 130 29.55 42.15 -11.38
C ARG A 130 29.55 43.66 -11.09
N ARG A 131 28.72 44.11 -10.15
CA ARG A 131 28.66 45.52 -9.73
C ARG A 131 30.01 46.03 -9.24
N TYR A 132 30.72 45.25 -8.42
CA TYR A 132 32.07 45.62 -7.96
C TYR A 132 33.10 45.61 -9.08
N GLN A 133 33.01 44.66 -10.02
CA GLN A 133 33.88 44.62 -11.19
C GLN A 133 33.70 45.86 -12.07
N GLU A 134 32.46 46.29 -12.29
CA GLU A 134 32.13 47.53 -13.02
C GLU A 134 32.67 48.77 -12.31
N GLN A 135 32.43 48.91 -11.01
CA GLN A 135 32.97 50.04 -10.23
C GLN A 135 34.50 50.10 -10.25
N MET A 136 35.17 48.95 -10.12
CA MET A 136 36.62 48.88 -10.22
C MET A 136 37.12 49.27 -11.61
N HIS A 137 36.40 48.88 -12.66
CA HIS A 137 36.71 49.30 -14.02
C HIS A 137 36.58 50.81 -14.17
N ASP A 138 35.46 51.39 -13.72
CA ASP A 138 35.20 52.84 -13.79
C ASP A 138 36.26 53.64 -13.04
N VAL A 139 36.63 53.22 -11.82
CA VAL A 139 37.70 53.85 -11.04
C VAL A 139 39.03 53.75 -11.78
N THR A 140 39.37 52.59 -12.34
CA THR A 140 40.63 52.38 -13.07
C THR A 140 40.69 53.23 -14.34
N VAL A 141 39.59 53.34 -15.09
CA VAL A 141 39.49 54.19 -16.27
C VAL A 141 39.57 55.67 -15.86
N GLY A 142 38.84 56.08 -14.82
CA GLY A 142 38.87 57.43 -14.27
C GLY A 142 40.29 57.86 -13.90
N LEU A 143 40.98 57.06 -13.08
CA LEU A 143 42.38 57.30 -12.69
C LEU A 143 43.32 57.42 -13.89
N ARG A 144 43.15 56.59 -14.93
CA ARG A 144 43.94 56.71 -16.17
C ARG A 144 43.68 58.03 -16.88
N THR A 145 42.42 58.44 -17.02
CA THR A 145 42.06 59.70 -17.69
C THR A 145 42.53 60.93 -16.91
N GLU A 146 42.46 60.90 -15.57
CA GLU A 146 42.99 61.95 -14.70
C GLU A 146 44.51 62.04 -14.79
N CYS A 147 45.21 60.90 -14.78
CA CYS A 147 46.67 60.84 -14.96
C CYS A 147 47.09 61.40 -16.32
N ASP A 148 46.37 61.04 -17.38
CA ASP A 148 46.60 61.55 -18.73
C ASP A 148 46.34 63.06 -18.84
N ARG A 149 45.39 63.60 -18.06
CA ARG A 149 45.13 65.04 -17.97
C ARG A 149 46.25 65.75 -17.21
N CYS A 150 46.72 65.19 -16.09
CA CYS A 150 47.86 65.71 -15.33
C CYS A 150 49.15 65.69 -16.16
N ARG A 151 49.40 64.63 -16.93
CA ARG A 151 50.58 64.49 -17.81
C ARG A 151 50.57 65.48 -18.98
N ARG A 152 49.39 65.87 -19.47
CA ARG A 152 49.22 66.86 -20.55
C ARG A 152 49.04 68.29 -20.04
N GLY A 153 49.04 68.51 -18.73
CA GLY A 153 49.02 69.84 -18.15
C GLY A 153 50.29 70.62 -18.53
N PRO A 154 50.22 71.96 -18.69
CA PRO A 154 51.41 72.77 -18.94
C PRO A 154 52.41 72.57 -17.78
N PRO A 155 53.72 72.46 -18.03
CA PRO A 155 54.70 72.54 -16.96
C PRO A 155 54.48 73.87 -16.23
N LEU A 156 54.22 73.81 -14.92
CA LEU A 156 54.09 74.99 -14.09
C LEU A 156 55.31 75.89 -14.33
N ARG A 157 55.08 77.08 -14.87
CA ARG A 157 56.02 78.18 -14.70
C ARG A 157 56.08 78.44 -13.20
N GLU A 158 57.27 78.31 -12.62
CA GLU A 158 57.55 78.77 -11.27
C GLU A 158 57.37 80.29 -11.22
N GLU A 159 56.19 80.73 -10.76
CA GLU A 159 56.03 82.06 -10.19
C GLU A 159 55.84 81.89 -8.68
N SER A 160 56.95 82.06 -7.98
CA SER A 160 57.01 82.27 -6.54
C SER A 160 56.27 83.56 -6.21
N SER A 161 55.08 83.44 -5.65
CA SER A 161 54.33 84.54 -5.05
C SER A 161 53.50 83.99 -3.90
N ALA A 162 54.03 84.22 -2.70
CA ALA A 162 53.32 84.02 -1.46
C ALA A 162 52.07 84.91 -1.42
N GLN A 163 50.90 84.34 -1.10
CA GLN A 163 49.95 84.99 -0.17
C GLN A 163 48.75 84.11 0.22
N THR A 164 48.62 83.97 1.54
CA THR A 164 47.41 83.95 2.38
C THR A 164 46.30 82.92 2.16
N SER A 165 46.20 82.05 3.17
CA SER A 165 45.06 81.22 3.59
C SER A 165 43.75 82.00 3.72
N PRO A 166 42.60 81.34 3.43
CA PRO A 166 41.33 81.66 4.04
C PRO A 166 40.79 80.49 4.87
N SER A 167 40.71 80.72 6.18
CA SER A 167 39.67 80.32 7.13
C SER A 167 38.90 79.01 6.91
N VAL A 168 39.19 78.03 7.77
CA VAL A 168 38.35 76.86 8.07
C VAL A 168 37.18 77.31 8.95
N ALA A 169 36.01 77.54 8.34
CA ALA A 169 34.76 77.77 9.05
C ALA A 169 33.62 77.07 8.30
N GLY A 170 33.61 75.74 8.34
CA GLY A 170 32.58 74.93 7.67
C GLY A 170 32.28 73.56 8.27
N ASP A 171 33.04 73.07 9.25
CA ASP A 171 32.99 71.64 9.63
C ASP A 171 32.08 71.29 10.81
N THR A 172 31.66 72.24 11.65
CA THR A 172 30.87 71.93 12.85
C THR A 172 29.45 71.41 12.55
N ALA A 173 28.85 71.80 11.43
CA ALA A 173 27.52 71.33 11.03
C ALA A 173 27.54 69.90 10.44
N VAL A 174 28.63 69.52 9.78
CA VAL A 174 28.79 68.18 9.18
C VAL A 174 29.13 67.16 10.26
N ASP A 175 29.98 67.53 11.21
CA ASP A 175 30.37 66.64 12.31
C ASP A 175 29.21 66.39 13.28
N THR A 176 28.42 67.41 13.61
CA THR A 176 27.21 67.23 14.43
C THR A 176 26.13 66.36 13.77
N LYS A 177 26.09 66.30 12.43
CA LYS A 177 25.19 65.38 11.69
C LYS A 177 25.70 63.94 11.78
N LYS A 178 27.00 63.72 11.58
CA LYS A 178 27.64 62.39 11.71
C LYS A 178 27.49 61.85 13.13
N ASP A 179 27.65 62.68 14.15
CA ASP A 179 27.49 62.27 15.55
C ASP A 179 26.06 61.81 15.87
N LYS A 180 25.04 62.46 15.30
CA LYS A 180 23.64 62.04 15.42
C LYS A 180 23.38 60.70 14.73
N GLU A 181 23.92 60.49 13.54
CA GLU A 181 23.80 59.21 12.81
C GLU A 181 24.50 58.07 13.57
N ILE A 182 25.69 58.31 14.13
CA ILE A 182 26.43 57.35 14.97
C ILE A 182 25.62 57.01 16.24
N ALA A 183 24.97 58.00 16.87
CA ALA A 183 24.14 57.76 18.04
C ALA A 183 22.93 56.85 17.73
N ILE A 184 22.27 57.08 16.59
CA ILE A 184 21.14 56.26 16.13
C ILE A 184 21.58 54.82 15.82
N LEU A 185 22.70 54.65 15.12
CA LEU A 185 23.24 53.32 14.80
C LEU A 185 23.62 52.55 16.08
N LYS A 186 24.24 53.23 17.07
CA LYS A 186 24.55 52.62 18.38
C LYS A 186 23.28 52.18 19.12
N ALA A 187 22.21 52.98 19.07
CA ALA A 187 20.93 52.62 19.70
C ALA A 187 20.27 51.41 19.03
N LEU A 188 20.27 51.36 17.69
CA LEU A 188 19.74 50.23 16.92
C LEU A 188 20.52 48.94 17.18
N CYS A 189 21.86 49.01 17.20
CA CYS A 189 22.70 47.85 17.52
C CYS A 189 22.42 47.33 18.93
N LYS A 190 22.29 48.21 19.94
CA LYS A 190 21.95 47.80 21.30
C LYS A 190 20.58 47.13 21.38
N SER A 191 19.55 47.72 20.76
CA SER A 191 18.20 47.15 20.74
C SER A 191 18.16 45.77 20.06
N ARG A 192 18.84 45.63 18.92
CA ARG A 192 18.87 44.38 18.16
C ARG A 192 19.62 43.29 18.91
N ASN A 193 20.74 43.61 19.57
CA ASN A 193 21.48 42.67 20.40
C ASN A 193 20.69 42.23 21.64
N ALA A 194 19.93 43.13 22.27
CA ALA A 194 19.03 42.77 23.37
C ALA A 194 17.95 41.76 22.92
N ARG A 195 17.33 42.01 21.75
CA ARG A 195 16.32 41.10 21.19
C ARG A 195 16.89 39.74 20.77
N ILE A 196 18.12 39.71 20.27
CA ILE A 196 18.83 38.45 19.99
C ILE A 196 19.05 37.68 21.30
N ALA A 197 19.53 38.35 22.36
CA ALA A 197 19.74 37.73 23.66
C ALA A 197 18.45 37.17 24.28
N GLU A 198 17.32 37.87 24.14
CA GLU A 198 16.00 37.37 24.57
C GLU A 198 15.58 36.11 23.80
N LEU A 199 15.74 36.12 22.47
CA LEU A 199 15.40 34.97 21.63
C LEU A 199 16.30 33.76 21.94
N GLU A 200 17.59 33.99 22.18
CA GLU A 200 18.53 32.94 22.56
C GLU A 200 18.21 32.32 23.92
N GLN A 201 17.67 33.09 24.87
CA GLN A 201 17.19 32.57 26.15
C GLN A 201 15.92 31.73 25.98
N GLY A 202 15.02 32.08 25.05
CA GLY A 202 13.83 31.31 24.71
C GLY A 202 14.11 30.00 23.95
N THR A 203 15.29 29.87 23.31
CA THR A 203 15.67 28.67 22.55
C THR A 203 16.65 27.74 23.27
N LYS A 204 16.98 27.98 24.54
CA LYS A 204 17.75 26.98 25.31
C LYS A 204 16.90 25.73 25.50
N PRO A 205 17.30 24.56 24.95
CA PRO A 205 16.57 23.33 25.19
C PRO A 205 16.64 23.04 26.69
N SER A 206 15.48 23.01 27.34
CA SER A 206 15.32 22.58 28.72
C SER A 206 16.09 21.27 28.89
N ARG A 207 17.05 21.28 29.82
CA ARG A 207 17.96 20.16 30.18
C ARG A 207 17.22 18.83 30.43
N SER A 208 15.89 18.89 30.60
CA SER A 208 14.96 17.77 30.70
C SER A 208 14.92 16.85 29.47
N LEU A 209 15.15 17.34 28.23
CA LEU A 209 15.06 16.49 27.03
C LEU A 209 16.33 15.67 26.70
N ARG A 210 17.46 15.89 27.40
CA ARG A 210 18.68 15.08 27.19
C ARG A 210 18.73 13.81 28.06
N SER A 211 17.91 13.71 29.11
CA SER A 211 17.87 12.54 29.98
C SER A 211 17.15 11.35 29.33
N ALA A 212 16.12 11.62 28.50
CA ALA A 212 15.28 10.58 27.90
C ALA A 212 15.94 9.82 26.74
N LEU A 213 17.07 10.31 26.20
CA LEU A 213 17.77 9.68 25.07
C LEU A 213 18.97 8.80 25.49
N LYS A 214 19.29 8.73 26.78
CA LYS A 214 20.46 7.98 27.27
C LYS A 214 20.13 6.61 27.87
N GLU A 215 18.85 6.31 28.17
CA GLU A 215 18.43 5.02 28.73
C GLU A 215 18.04 3.97 27.68
N GLY A 216 18.00 4.31 26.39
CA GLY A 216 17.55 3.38 25.33
C GLY A 216 18.65 2.59 24.61
N LYS A 217 19.91 2.62 25.06
CA LYS A 217 21.05 2.08 24.28
C LYS A 217 21.77 0.87 24.89
N GLU A 218 21.30 0.35 26.02
CA GLU A 218 21.82 -0.86 26.64
C GLU A 218 20.72 -1.92 26.68
N ASN A 219 20.38 -2.53 25.53
CA ASN A 219 19.70 -3.84 25.46
C ASN A 219 19.58 -4.31 24.01
N SER A 220 20.70 -4.76 23.43
CA SER A 220 20.67 -5.64 22.25
C SER A 220 21.98 -6.43 22.15
N ASN A 221 22.14 -7.44 23.00
CA ASN A 221 23.12 -8.51 22.79
C ASN A 221 22.44 -9.61 21.94
N THR A 222 22.99 -9.86 20.76
CA THR A 222 22.59 -10.93 19.83
C THR A 222 23.38 -12.21 20.15
N PRO A 223 22.77 -13.42 20.14
CA PRO A 223 23.52 -14.65 20.33
C PRO A 223 24.22 -15.11 19.03
N ALA A 224 25.45 -15.59 19.19
CA ALA A 224 26.27 -16.20 18.15
C ALA A 224 25.75 -17.58 17.76
N ASN A 225 25.79 -17.90 16.46
CA ASN A 225 25.41 -19.18 15.89
C ASN A 225 26.69 -20.03 15.66
N PRO A 226 26.77 -21.30 16.09
CA PRO A 226 27.93 -22.16 15.87
C PRO A 226 27.86 -22.90 14.53
N LYS A 227 29.03 -23.20 13.96
CA LYS A 227 29.23 -24.16 12.86
C LYS A 227 29.29 -25.59 13.40
#